data_AF-A0A931EHX9-F1
#
_entry.id   AF-A0A931EHX9-F1
#
_cell.length_a   1.000
_cell.length_b   1.000
_cell.length_c   1.000
_cell.angle_alpha   90.00
_cell.angle_beta   90.00
_cell.angle_gamma   90.00
#
_symmetry.space_group_name_H-M   'P 1'
#
loop_
_entity.id
_entity.type
_entity.pdbx_description
1 polymer ?
#
loop_
_entity_poly.entity_id
_entity_poly.type
_entity_poly.pdbx_seq_one_letter_code
_entity_poly.pdbx_strand_id
1 'polypeptide(L)'
;MKRRLFLMLAACAVLTLSGALANFLLNPYGIWNTRLIDPIFRKPKDEHIALPYAIHRDGLSTLLVGTSRVVFGMRIDQLTANGIVNGGVRAASLRDSCAVVQSAFANPHLKRIVWGLDFFQFNQGWNPADPEFQRRFSGGPGVVIEDALLSLAALDNGIDDFKRMLRGRARLPITATAPIPWPPDTICRQFAAQRSQGLVAMSSEAIVRQIEILPGYQNYRWSDEFWRLFRATIDQAQRRRVQMILFVPPMSEYELEVIRRGGLWSDFDSWKRHLVTAGPVWDFSGYNRVARAGDFYSDVMHHKPPVGQTLLRDLLGMPLPSCDGIAQTLNAGRVRLEQSNIDNAIAEQDRAMMETASDQSRYSRLAAIGIKARQDRAAANLRASF
;
A
#
# COMPACT_ATOMS: atom_id res chain seq x y z
N MET A 1 37.08 -29.32 -31.20
CA MET A 1 35.74 -29.12 -30.59
C MET A 1 35.80 -28.99 -29.06
N LYS A 2 36.41 -29.94 -28.32
CA LYS A 2 36.48 -29.93 -26.83
C LYS A 2 37.05 -28.64 -26.21
N ARG A 3 38.16 -28.10 -26.74
CA ARG A 3 38.79 -26.86 -26.24
C ARG A 3 37.88 -25.62 -26.37
N ARG A 4 37.15 -25.48 -27.48
CA ARG A 4 36.23 -24.34 -27.70
C ARG A 4 35.03 -24.41 -26.76
N LEU A 5 34.43 -25.59 -26.60
CA LEU A 5 33.34 -25.81 -25.65
C LEU A 5 33.79 -25.52 -24.20
N PHE A 6 34.96 -26.00 -23.80
CA PHE A 6 35.52 -25.69 -22.49
C PHE A 6 35.71 -24.18 -22.28
N LEU A 7 36.27 -23.46 -23.26
CA LEU A 7 36.44 -22.01 -23.17
C LEU A 7 35.09 -21.27 -23.09
N MET A 8 34.07 -21.71 -23.82
CA MET A 8 32.73 -21.12 -23.73
C MET A 8 32.09 -21.33 -22.35
N LEU A 9 32.20 -22.54 -21.80
CA LEU A 9 31.69 -22.86 -20.46
C LEU A 9 32.44 -22.08 -19.38
N ALA A 10 33.77 -21.98 -19.49
CA ALA A 10 34.59 -21.19 -18.58
C ALA A 10 34.21 -19.70 -18.63
N ALA A 11 34.04 -19.13 -19.83
CA ALA A 11 33.61 -17.74 -19.98
C ALA A 11 32.20 -17.51 -19.39
N CYS A 12 31.26 -18.42 -19.65
CA CYS A 12 29.91 -18.37 -19.07
C CYS A 12 29.94 -18.43 -17.53
N ALA A 13 30.76 -19.34 -16.97
CA ALA A 13 30.94 -19.46 -15.53
C ALA A 13 31.54 -18.17 -14.92
N VAL A 14 32.56 -17.59 -15.53
CA VAL A 14 33.16 -16.32 -15.08
C VAL A 14 32.13 -15.19 -15.10
N LEU A 15 31.34 -15.06 -16.16
CA LEU A 15 30.30 -14.02 -16.25
C LEU A 15 29.21 -14.21 -15.18
N THR A 16 28.77 -15.44 -14.98
CA THR A 16 27.74 -15.78 -13.98
C THR A 16 28.24 -15.51 -12.57
N LEU A 17 29.45 -15.96 -12.24
CA LEU A 17 30.07 -15.72 -10.93
C LEU A 17 30.34 -14.23 -10.69
N SER A 18 30.74 -13.49 -11.71
CA SER A 18 30.95 -12.03 -11.60
C SER A 18 29.64 -11.29 -11.34
N GLY A 19 28.57 -11.67 -12.04
CA GLY A 19 27.22 -11.12 -11.80
C GLY A 19 26.71 -11.43 -10.39
N ALA A 20 26.86 -12.69 -9.95
CA ALA A 20 26.49 -13.12 -8.61
C ALA A 20 27.28 -12.38 -7.51
N LEU A 21 28.59 -12.19 -7.72
CA LEU A 21 29.44 -11.43 -6.80
C LEU A 21 29.02 -9.95 -6.77
N ALA A 22 28.77 -9.33 -7.92
CA ALA A 22 28.28 -7.95 -7.97
C ALA A 22 26.97 -7.79 -7.21
N ASN A 23 26.02 -8.70 -7.42
CA ASN A 23 24.75 -8.73 -6.71
C ASN A 23 24.90 -8.91 -5.20
N PHE A 24 25.79 -9.82 -4.77
CA PHE A 24 26.12 -10.02 -3.35
C PHE A 24 26.68 -8.74 -2.73
N LEU A 25 27.63 -8.08 -3.40
CA LEU A 25 28.28 -6.86 -2.91
C LEU A 25 27.32 -5.67 -2.86
N LEU A 26 26.57 -5.43 -3.94
CA LEU A 26 25.64 -4.30 -4.06
C LEU A 26 24.42 -4.47 -3.15
N ASN A 27 23.89 -5.70 -3.03
CA ASN A 27 22.86 -6.07 -2.06
C ASN A 27 21.65 -5.11 -2.04
N PRO A 28 20.95 -4.94 -3.19
CA PRO A 28 19.86 -3.95 -3.33
C PRO A 28 18.70 -4.19 -2.36
N TYR A 29 18.45 -5.45 -1.99
CA TYR A 29 17.37 -5.84 -1.09
C TYR A 29 17.81 -5.90 0.38
N GLY A 30 19.10 -5.73 0.66
CA GLY A 30 19.66 -5.81 2.00
C GLY A 30 19.47 -7.18 2.66
N ILE A 31 19.62 -8.24 1.88
CA ILE A 31 19.60 -9.64 2.32
C ILE A 31 20.92 -9.99 3.00
N TRP A 32 22.02 -9.50 2.45
CA TRP A 32 23.38 -9.79 2.93
C TRP A 32 23.85 -8.75 3.95
N ASN A 33 24.86 -9.09 4.75
CA ASN A 33 25.48 -8.15 5.70
C ASN A 33 26.57 -7.28 5.04
N THR A 34 26.48 -7.04 3.73
CA THR A 34 27.44 -6.19 3.02
C THR A 34 27.16 -4.72 3.29
N ARG A 35 28.24 -3.95 3.52
CA ARG A 35 28.18 -2.51 3.82
C ARG A 35 28.69 -1.63 2.69
N LEU A 36 28.81 -2.17 1.47
CA LEU A 36 29.27 -1.41 0.31
C LEU A 36 28.35 -0.23 0.00
N ILE A 37 27.03 -0.47 0.09
CA ILE A 37 25.99 0.56 -0.04
C ILE A 37 25.32 0.72 1.31
N ASP A 38 25.40 1.94 1.88
CA ASP A 38 24.65 2.29 3.08
C ASP A 38 23.14 2.09 2.83
N PRO A 39 22.40 1.41 3.73
CA PRO A 39 20.97 1.16 3.58
C PRO A 39 20.12 2.41 3.26
N ILE A 40 20.56 3.62 3.65
CA ILE A 40 19.87 4.87 3.33
C ILE A 40 19.75 5.14 1.82
N PHE A 41 20.68 4.60 1.02
CA PHE A 41 20.68 4.77 -0.43
C PHE A 41 19.86 3.71 -1.16
N ARG A 42 19.46 2.62 -0.49
CA ARG A 42 18.67 1.57 -1.12
C ARG A 42 17.27 2.08 -1.47
N LYS A 43 16.81 1.79 -2.68
CA LYS A 43 15.43 2.07 -3.11
C LYS A 43 14.89 0.90 -3.90
N PRO A 44 14.35 -0.12 -3.22
CA PRO A 44 13.72 -1.24 -3.90
C PRO A 44 12.66 -0.74 -4.88
N LYS A 45 12.76 -1.17 -6.14
CA LYS A 45 11.78 -0.82 -7.19
C LYS A 45 10.53 -1.70 -7.14
N ASP A 46 10.65 -2.89 -6.55
CA ASP A 46 9.57 -3.86 -6.41
C ASP A 46 9.50 -4.41 -4.98
N GLU A 47 8.41 -4.07 -4.32
CA GLU A 47 8.08 -4.55 -2.99
C GLU A 47 7.78 -6.06 -2.96
N HIS A 48 7.31 -6.66 -4.06
CA HIS A 48 7.05 -8.11 -4.11
C HIS A 48 8.33 -8.93 -3.96
N ILE A 49 9.48 -8.35 -4.32
CA ILE A 49 10.78 -9.00 -4.16
C ILE A 49 11.42 -8.59 -2.84
N ALA A 50 11.46 -7.30 -2.52
CA ALA A 50 12.24 -6.81 -1.38
C ALA A 50 11.57 -7.02 -0.02
N LEU A 51 10.23 -7.04 0.04
CA LEU A 51 9.49 -7.07 1.30
C LEU A 51 9.69 -8.37 2.10
N PRO A 52 9.64 -9.58 1.49
CA PRO A 52 9.92 -10.83 2.19
C PRO A 52 11.25 -10.79 2.96
N TYR A 53 12.27 -10.12 2.41
CA TYR A 53 13.57 -9.98 3.05
C TYR A 53 13.61 -8.85 4.10
N ALA A 54 12.94 -7.73 3.83
CA ALA A 54 12.92 -6.59 4.75
C ALA A 54 12.18 -6.88 6.05
N ILE A 55 11.15 -7.73 6.01
CA ILE A 55 10.37 -8.12 7.19
C ILE A 55 11.19 -8.93 8.18
N HIS A 56 12.17 -9.72 7.73
CA HIS A 56 13.02 -10.53 8.59
C HIS A 56 14.24 -9.79 9.15
N ARG A 57 14.33 -8.48 8.98
CA ARG A 57 15.44 -7.70 9.52
C ARG A 57 15.32 -7.53 11.04
N ASP A 58 16.45 -7.71 11.71
CA ASP A 58 16.57 -7.43 13.13
C ASP A 58 16.10 -6.00 13.47
N GLY A 59 15.32 -5.89 14.55
CA GLY A 59 14.82 -4.60 15.04
C GLY A 59 13.49 -4.14 14.44
N LEU A 60 12.81 -4.94 13.62
CA LEU A 60 11.42 -4.67 13.24
C LEU A 60 10.53 -4.59 14.49
N SER A 61 9.96 -3.43 14.74
CA SER A 61 9.06 -3.15 15.87
C SER A 61 7.66 -2.73 15.45
N THR A 62 7.54 -2.07 14.30
CA THR A 62 6.25 -1.67 13.72
C THR A 62 6.18 -2.08 12.26
N LEU A 63 5.11 -2.78 11.88
CA LEU A 63 4.82 -3.12 10.49
C LEU A 63 3.63 -2.30 10.00
N LEU A 64 3.76 -1.65 8.85
CA LEU A 64 2.62 -1.07 8.14
C LEU A 64 2.13 -2.10 7.12
N VAL A 65 0.83 -2.36 7.04
CA VAL A 65 0.26 -3.38 6.14
C VAL A 65 -0.91 -2.78 5.37
N GLY A 66 -1.05 -3.15 4.11
CA GLY A 66 -2.20 -2.76 3.29
C GLY A 66 -1.87 -2.84 1.81
N THR A 67 -2.64 -2.11 1.00
CA THR A 67 -2.48 -2.12 -0.47
C THR A 67 -1.53 -1.01 -0.94
N SER A 68 -1.64 -0.65 -2.23
CA SER A 68 -1.00 0.53 -2.82
C SER A 68 -1.27 1.82 -2.04
N ARG A 69 -2.39 1.93 -1.30
CA ARG A 69 -2.65 3.08 -0.42
C ARG A 69 -1.63 3.23 0.69
N VAL A 70 -1.17 2.12 1.27
CA VAL A 70 -0.11 2.14 2.29
C VAL A 70 1.26 2.31 1.64
N VAL A 71 1.51 1.67 0.49
CA VAL A 71 2.76 1.84 -0.28
C VAL A 71 3.00 3.30 -0.65
N PHE A 72 2.01 3.98 -1.21
CA PHE A 72 2.14 5.35 -1.70
C PHE A 72 1.87 6.40 -0.62
N GLY A 73 0.88 6.17 0.24
CA GLY A 73 0.47 7.12 1.27
C GLY A 73 1.38 7.14 2.48
N MET A 74 1.92 5.99 2.90
CA MET A 74 2.85 5.88 4.04
C MET A 74 4.26 5.50 3.57
N ARG A 75 4.67 6.06 2.43
CA ARG A 75 5.88 5.67 1.70
C ARG A 75 7.15 5.80 2.52
N ILE A 76 7.85 4.67 2.70
CA ILE A 76 9.22 4.61 3.24
C ILE A 76 10.15 4.26 2.06
N ASP A 77 11.01 5.19 1.65
CA ASP A 77 11.81 5.04 0.42
C ASP A 77 12.74 3.82 0.43
N GLN A 78 13.28 3.48 1.60
CA GLN A 78 14.15 2.32 1.81
C GLN A 78 13.38 1.04 2.17
N LEU A 79 12.04 1.08 2.11
CA LEU A 79 11.09 0.09 2.65
C LEU A 79 11.09 -0.04 4.18
N THR A 80 12.23 0.26 4.82
CA THR A 80 12.44 0.18 6.27
C THR A 80 13.25 1.36 6.79
N ALA A 81 12.86 1.89 7.95
CA ALA A 81 13.61 2.87 8.71
C ALA A 81 13.16 2.90 10.18
N ASN A 82 14.09 3.11 11.11
CA ASN A 82 13.83 3.22 12.55
C ASN A 82 13.00 2.06 13.15
N GLY A 83 13.21 0.83 12.66
CA GLY A 83 12.43 -0.34 13.10
C GLY A 83 10.99 -0.36 12.61
N ILE A 84 10.67 0.46 11.60
CA ILE A 84 9.37 0.49 10.91
C ILE A 84 9.56 -0.02 9.49
N VAL A 85 8.75 -1.01 9.08
CA VAL A 85 8.72 -1.53 7.71
C VAL A 85 7.39 -1.16 7.06
N ASN A 86 7.42 -0.61 5.85
CA ASN A 86 6.23 -0.50 5.02
C ASN A 86 6.01 -1.83 4.30
N GLY A 87 5.16 -2.68 4.84
CA GLY A 87 4.71 -3.94 4.25
C GLY A 87 3.43 -3.82 3.43
N GLY A 88 3.12 -2.63 2.92
CA GLY A 88 2.10 -2.48 1.90
C GLY A 88 2.54 -3.15 0.59
N VAL A 89 1.59 -3.68 -0.17
CA VAL A 89 1.85 -4.33 -1.46
C VAL A 89 0.90 -3.74 -2.52
N ARG A 90 1.41 -3.36 -3.70
CA ARG A 90 0.55 -2.83 -4.76
C ARG A 90 -0.43 -3.91 -5.20
N ALA A 91 -1.70 -3.52 -5.34
CA ALA A 91 -2.79 -4.42 -5.67
C ALA A 91 -2.92 -5.64 -4.74
N ALA A 92 -2.46 -5.57 -3.48
CA ALA A 92 -2.52 -6.70 -2.57
C ALA A 92 -3.93 -7.33 -2.47
N SER A 93 -4.01 -8.65 -2.55
CA SER A 93 -5.16 -9.39 -2.01
C SER A 93 -5.13 -9.36 -0.48
N LEU A 94 -6.23 -9.77 0.17
CA LEU A 94 -6.20 -9.98 1.61
C LEU A 94 -5.24 -11.11 2.00
N ARG A 95 -5.08 -12.13 1.14
CA ARG A 95 -4.13 -13.23 1.35
C ARG A 95 -2.70 -12.71 1.41
N ASP A 96 -2.33 -11.80 0.52
CA ASP A 96 -1.01 -11.16 0.50
C ASP A 96 -0.75 -10.37 1.78
N SER A 97 -1.73 -9.57 2.21
CA SER A 97 -1.63 -8.80 3.46
C SER A 97 -1.50 -9.71 4.70
N CYS A 98 -2.23 -10.82 4.74
CA CYS A 98 -2.12 -11.79 5.83
C CYS A 98 -0.78 -12.53 5.80
N ALA A 99 -0.26 -12.91 4.63
CA ALA A 99 1.05 -13.55 4.49
C ALA A 99 2.19 -12.65 4.98
N VAL A 100 2.14 -11.36 4.65
CA VAL A 100 3.03 -10.32 5.17
C VAL A 100 3.02 -10.29 6.70
N VAL A 101 1.82 -10.25 7.32
CA VAL A 101 1.69 -10.25 8.78
C VAL A 101 2.21 -11.55 9.39
N GLN A 102 1.88 -12.69 8.78
CA GLN A 102 2.30 -14.01 9.26
C GLN A 102 3.82 -14.16 9.27
N SER A 103 4.49 -13.75 8.20
CA SER A 103 5.95 -13.71 8.11
C SER A 103 6.55 -12.79 9.19
N ALA A 104 5.94 -11.64 9.44
CA ALA A 104 6.44 -10.69 10.43
C ALA A 104 6.41 -11.22 11.86
N PHE A 105 5.52 -12.16 12.19
CA PHE A 105 5.48 -12.79 13.52
C PHE A 105 6.72 -13.62 13.86
N ALA A 106 7.59 -13.92 12.89
CA ALA A 106 8.90 -14.51 13.16
C ALA A 106 9.85 -13.55 13.89
N ASN A 107 9.58 -12.23 13.88
CA ASN A 107 10.41 -11.24 14.52
C ASN A 107 10.02 -11.09 16.01
N PRO A 108 10.94 -11.40 16.96
CA PRO A 108 10.64 -11.33 18.39
C PRO A 108 10.46 -9.90 18.90
N HIS A 109 10.90 -8.90 18.11
CA HIS A 109 10.81 -7.48 18.46
C HIS A 109 9.55 -6.79 17.93
N LEU A 110 8.70 -7.49 17.16
CA LEU A 110 7.48 -6.92 16.62
C LEU A 110 6.52 -6.56 17.75
N LYS A 111 6.23 -5.27 17.90
CA LYS A 111 5.33 -4.74 18.95
C LYS A 111 3.97 -4.34 18.40
N ARG A 112 3.93 -3.91 17.13
CA ARG A 112 2.75 -3.29 16.55
C ARG A 112 2.61 -3.56 15.06
N ILE A 113 1.38 -3.70 14.62
CA ILE A 113 0.99 -3.69 13.21
C ILE A 113 -0.05 -2.58 13.01
N VAL A 114 0.17 -1.72 12.01
CA VAL A 114 -0.77 -0.69 11.55
C VAL A 114 -1.30 -1.14 10.20
N TRP A 115 -2.57 -1.59 10.15
CA TRP A 115 -3.14 -2.25 8.98
C TRP A 115 -4.23 -1.40 8.33
N GLY A 116 -3.96 -0.93 7.12
CA GLY A 116 -4.92 -0.29 6.22
C GLY A 116 -5.76 -1.34 5.50
N LEU A 117 -7.07 -1.31 5.76
CA LEU A 117 -8.05 -2.28 5.26
C LEU A 117 -8.85 -1.66 4.13
N ASP A 118 -8.76 -2.27 2.94
CA ASP A 118 -9.51 -1.83 1.78
C ASP A 118 -10.72 -2.72 1.51
N PHE A 119 -11.87 -2.11 1.23
CA PHE A 119 -13.13 -2.82 0.98
C PHE A 119 -12.97 -3.90 -0.09
N PHE A 120 -12.30 -3.58 -1.20
CA PHE A 120 -12.09 -4.52 -2.30
C PHE A 120 -11.25 -5.74 -1.93
N GLN A 121 -10.42 -5.71 -0.87
CA GLN A 121 -9.61 -6.86 -0.48
C GLN A 121 -10.46 -8.04 0.02
N PHE A 122 -11.69 -7.76 0.45
CA PHE A 122 -12.66 -8.75 0.91
C PHE A 122 -13.56 -9.29 -0.21
N ASN A 123 -13.35 -8.84 -1.45
CA ASN A 123 -14.04 -9.34 -2.63
C ASN A 123 -13.48 -10.72 -3.01
N GLN A 124 -14.33 -11.74 -3.11
CA GLN A 124 -13.96 -13.07 -3.60
C GLN A 124 -13.32 -13.04 -4.99
N GLY A 125 -13.75 -12.11 -5.85
CA GLY A 125 -13.18 -11.92 -7.19
C GLY A 125 -11.84 -11.17 -7.20
N TRP A 126 -11.43 -10.59 -6.07
CA TRP A 126 -10.15 -9.86 -5.96
C TRP A 126 -9.05 -10.79 -5.48
N ASN A 127 -8.42 -11.47 -6.44
CA ASN A 127 -7.24 -12.28 -6.20
C ASN A 127 -6.19 -12.05 -7.29
N PRO A 128 -5.53 -10.89 -7.31
CA PRO A 128 -4.33 -10.67 -8.11
C PRO A 128 -3.20 -11.51 -7.50
N ALA A 129 -3.30 -12.83 -7.62
CA ALA A 129 -2.34 -13.75 -7.06
C ALA A 129 -1.01 -13.56 -7.79
N ASP A 130 0.03 -13.25 -7.01
CA ASP A 130 1.41 -13.49 -7.41
C ASP A 130 1.90 -14.74 -6.64
N PRO A 131 1.86 -15.93 -7.27
CA PRO A 131 2.35 -17.16 -6.63
C PRO A 131 3.80 -17.04 -6.18
N GLU A 132 4.61 -16.24 -6.89
CA GLU A 132 6.02 -16.02 -6.56
C GLU A 132 6.16 -15.15 -5.31
N PHE A 133 5.28 -14.17 -5.11
CA PHE A 133 5.23 -13.39 -3.87
C PHE A 133 5.01 -14.28 -2.64
N GLN A 134 4.04 -15.19 -2.72
CA GLN A 134 3.76 -16.15 -1.66
C GLN A 134 4.93 -17.12 -1.45
N ARG A 135 5.54 -17.60 -2.55
CA ARG A 135 6.74 -18.45 -2.50
C ARG A 135 7.89 -17.78 -1.76
N ARG A 136 8.10 -16.47 -1.93
CA ARG A 136 9.19 -15.74 -1.28
C ARG A 136 9.10 -15.71 0.24
N PHE A 137 7.90 -15.71 0.82
CA PHE A 137 7.74 -15.81 2.27
C PHE A 137 8.11 -17.18 2.85
N SER A 138 8.20 -18.22 2.02
CA SER A 138 8.73 -19.52 2.47
C SER A 138 10.23 -19.48 2.75
N GLY A 139 10.96 -18.48 2.24
CA GLY A 139 12.37 -18.23 2.55
C GLY A 139 13.35 -19.32 2.06
N GLY A 140 12.95 -20.15 1.10
CA GLY A 140 13.83 -21.22 0.59
C GLY A 140 15.15 -20.67 0.01
N PRO A 141 16.32 -21.31 0.28
CA PRO A 141 17.62 -20.83 -0.22
C PRO A 141 17.67 -20.64 -1.75
N GLY A 142 16.97 -21.49 -2.50
CA GLY A 142 16.85 -21.36 -3.95
C GLY A 142 16.19 -20.04 -4.38
N VAL A 143 15.15 -19.60 -3.67
CA VAL A 143 14.44 -18.35 -3.95
C VAL A 143 15.38 -17.15 -3.75
N VAL A 144 16.15 -17.16 -2.67
CA VAL A 144 17.14 -16.11 -2.38
C VAL A 144 18.21 -16.05 -3.48
N ILE A 145 18.71 -17.20 -3.93
CA ILE A 145 19.70 -17.27 -5.01
C ILE A 145 19.11 -16.70 -6.31
N GLU A 146 17.89 -17.11 -6.68
CA GLU A 146 17.19 -16.65 -7.88
C GLU A 146 16.94 -15.13 -7.84
N ASP A 147 16.34 -14.62 -6.76
CA ASP A 147 15.93 -13.22 -6.64
C ASP A 147 17.11 -12.27 -6.48
N ALA A 148 18.15 -12.69 -5.75
CA ALA A 148 19.19 -11.79 -5.28
C ALA A 148 20.53 -11.99 -5.99
N LEU A 149 20.98 -13.24 -6.21
CA LEU A 149 22.33 -13.50 -6.77
C LEU A 149 22.30 -13.67 -8.29
N LEU A 150 21.34 -14.41 -8.83
CA LEU A 150 21.25 -14.72 -10.27
C LEU A 150 20.23 -13.85 -11.00
N SER A 151 19.90 -12.69 -10.43
CA SER A 151 18.90 -11.76 -10.97
C SER A 151 19.53 -10.55 -11.65
N LEU A 152 19.15 -10.32 -12.91
CA LEU A 152 19.47 -9.08 -13.62
C LEU A 152 18.73 -7.87 -13.02
N ALA A 153 17.53 -8.09 -12.47
CA ALA A 153 16.78 -7.03 -11.78
C ALA A 153 17.48 -6.60 -10.48
N ALA A 154 18.05 -7.56 -9.73
CA ALA A 154 18.91 -7.23 -8.58
C ALA A 154 20.14 -6.43 -9.02
N LEU A 155 20.77 -6.81 -10.14
CA LEU A 155 21.96 -6.10 -10.62
C LEU A 155 21.64 -4.66 -11.03
N ASP A 156 20.56 -4.45 -11.78
CA ASP A 156 20.07 -3.13 -12.16
C ASP A 156 19.75 -2.26 -10.93
N ASN A 157 19.01 -2.80 -9.96
CA ASN A 157 18.70 -2.11 -8.70
C ASN A 157 19.97 -1.76 -7.92
N GLY A 158 20.92 -2.69 -7.82
CA GLY A 158 22.18 -2.48 -7.11
C GLY A 158 23.04 -1.40 -7.76
N ILE A 159 23.09 -1.36 -9.09
CA ILE A 159 23.79 -0.31 -9.85
C ILE A 159 23.13 1.06 -9.61
N ASP A 160 21.81 1.13 -9.60
CA ASP A 160 21.08 2.37 -9.33
C ASP A 160 21.28 2.88 -7.90
N ASP A 161 21.27 1.98 -6.91
CA ASP A 161 21.57 2.29 -5.52
C ASP A 161 23.03 2.78 -5.37
N PHE A 162 23.98 2.17 -6.08
CA PHE A 162 25.37 2.60 -6.09
C PHE A 162 25.52 3.99 -6.73
N LYS A 163 24.87 4.26 -7.86
CA LYS A 163 24.82 5.61 -8.46
C LYS A 163 24.17 6.62 -7.51
N ARG A 164 23.13 6.22 -6.77
CA ARG A 164 22.47 7.07 -5.77
C ARG A 164 23.41 7.39 -4.61
N MET A 165 24.22 6.43 -4.16
CA MET A 165 25.28 6.64 -3.19
C MET A 165 26.36 7.61 -3.71
N LEU A 166 26.85 7.42 -4.94
CA LEU A 166 27.86 8.31 -5.55
C LEU A 166 27.37 9.77 -5.69
N ARG A 167 26.07 9.98 -5.92
CA ARG A 167 25.46 11.33 -5.93
C ARG A 167 25.38 11.98 -4.55
N GLY A 168 25.57 11.21 -3.47
CA GLY A 168 25.66 11.70 -2.11
C GLY A 168 24.31 11.91 -1.41
N ARG A 169 24.35 11.94 -0.08
CA ARG A 169 23.18 12.06 0.81
C ARG A 169 22.36 13.34 0.57
N ALA A 170 23.01 14.43 0.16
CA ALA A 170 22.35 15.72 -0.13
C ALA A 170 21.36 15.66 -1.31
N ARG A 171 21.46 14.64 -2.18
CA ARG A 171 20.52 14.43 -3.31
C ARG A 171 19.34 13.54 -2.94
N LEU A 172 19.29 13.01 -1.71
CA LEU A 172 18.15 12.23 -1.25
C LEU A 172 16.97 13.15 -0.93
N PRO A 173 15.72 12.71 -1.15
CA PRO A 173 14.57 13.45 -0.68
C PRO A 173 14.59 13.56 0.84
N ILE A 174 14.09 14.66 1.38
CA ILE A 174 14.09 14.91 2.83
C ILE A 174 13.45 13.75 3.62
N THR A 175 12.39 13.15 3.06
CA THR A 175 11.67 12.01 3.65
C THR A 175 12.50 10.74 3.77
N ALA A 176 13.54 10.57 2.95
CA ALA A 176 14.45 9.42 3.00
C ALA A 176 15.50 9.55 4.11
N THR A 177 15.66 10.73 4.69
CA THR A 177 16.67 11.03 5.73
C THR A 177 16.06 11.45 7.06
N ALA A 178 14.78 11.83 7.06
CA ALA A 178 14.04 12.16 8.27
C ALA A 178 13.72 10.90 9.09
N PRO A 179 13.68 11.01 10.44
CA PRO A 179 13.24 9.90 11.28
C PRO A 179 11.76 9.58 11.03
N ILE A 180 11.37 8.32 11.22
CA ILE A 180 9.99 7.86 11.09
C ILE A 180 9.40 7.54 12.47
N PRO A 181 8.17 7.99 12.79
CA PRO A 181 7.27 8.80 11.96
C PRO A 181 7.76 10.22 11.67
N TRP A 182 7.56 10.69 10.44
CA TRP A 182 8.14 11.94 9.93
C TRP A 182 7.84 13.15 10.82
N PRO A 183 8.80 14.08 11.02
CA PRO A 183 8.57 15.31 11.76
C PRO A 183 7.47 16.18 11.11
N PRO A 184 6.65 16.89 11.90
CA PRO A 184 5.64 17.82 11.40
C PRO A 184 6.13 18.76 10.28
N ASP A 185 7.26 19.43 10.46
CA ASP A 185 7.79 20.38 9.46
C ASP A 185 8.17 19.72 8.13
N THR A 186 8.60 18.46 8.18
CA THR A 186 8.89 17.66 6.97
C THR A 186 7.60 17.35 6.23
N ILE A 187 6.55 16.95 6.94
CA ILE A 187 5.22 16.71 6.37
C ILE A 187 4.68 18.00 5.74
N CYS A 188 4.78 19.12 6.45
CA CYS A 188 4.29 20.42 6.00
C CYS A 188 4.97 20.89 4.72
N ARG A 189 6.30 20.85 4.66
CA ARG A 189 7.05 21.20 3.45
C ARG A 189 6.67 20.30 2.27
N GLN A 190 6.49 19.01 2.52
CA GLN A 190 6.09 18.07 1.48
C GLN A 190 4.67 18.36 0.97
N PHE A 191 3.72 18.64 1.87
CA PHE A 191 2.37 18.98 1.48
C PHE A 191 2.32 20.27 0.65
N ALA A 192 2.98 21.34 1.12
CA ALA A 192 3.05 22.60 0.39
C ALA A 192 3.62 22.40 -1.03
N ALA A 193 4.67 21.59 -1.18
CA ALA A 193 5.30 21.30 -2.47
C ALA A 193 4.41 20.47 -3.42
N GLN A 194 3.49 19.66 -2.88
CA GLN A 194 2.66 18.73 -3.65
C GLN A 194 1.21 19.19 -3.78
N ARG A 195 0.79 20.26 -3.10
CA ARG A 195 -0.62 20.64 -2.92
C ARG A 195 -1.37 20.78 -4.24
N SER A 196 -0.77 21.46 -5.21
CA SER A 196 -1.35 21.71 -6.54
C SER A 196 -1.18 20.57 -7.54
N GLN A 197 -0.64 19.41 -7.13
CA GLN A 197 -0.40 18.25 -8.00
C GLN A 197 -1.44 17.14 -7.76
N GLY A 198 -1.50 16.16 -8.65
CA GLY A 198 -2.37 14.98 -8.47
C GLY A 198 -3.82 15.24 -8.85
N LEU A 199 -4.76 14.72 -8.05
CA LEU A 199 -6.19 14.72 -8.37
C LEU A 199 -6.75 16.14 -8.58
N VAL A 200 -6.27 17.13 -7.81
CA VAL A 200 -6.71 18.53 -7.95
C VAL A 200 -6.39 19.13 -9.33
N ALA A 201 -5.30 18.71 -9.96
CA ALA A 201 -4.86 19.18 -11.28
C ALA A 201 -5.31 18.27 -12.42
N MET A 202 -6.04 17.19 -12.11
CA MET A 202 -6.41 16.18 -13.08
C MET A 202 -7.61 16.63 -13.93
N SER A 203 -7.53 16.39 -15.24
CA SER A 203 -8.66 16.63 -16.15
C SER A 203 -9.80 15.65 -15.89
N SER A 204 -11.02 16.01 -16.30
CA SER A 204 -12.19 15.15 -16.17
C SER A 204 -12.02 13.83 -16.95
N GLU A 205 -11.36 13.87 -18.10
CA GLU A 205 -11.09 12.70 -18.95
C GLU A 205 -10.12 11.74 -18.25
N ALA A 206 -9.07 12.28 -17.62
CA ALA A 206 -8.12 11.47 -16.85
C ALA A 206 -8.79 10.84 -15.63
N ILE A 207 -9.68 11.55 -14.92
CA ILE A 207 -10.47 11.01 -13.82
C ILE A 207 -11.38 9.88 -14.31
N VAL A 208 -12.13 10.10 -15.40
CA VAL A 208 -13.01 9.08 -16.00
C VAL A 208 -12.23 7.84 -16.41
N ARG A 209 -11.05 8.02 -17.03
CA ARG A 209 -10.18 6.90 -17.41
C ARG A 209 -9.69 6.11 -16.21
N GLN A 210 -9.34 6.79 -15.11
CA GLN A 210 -8.96 6.10 -13.88
C GLN A 210 -10.13 5.32 -13.31
N ILE A 211 -11.31 5.94 -13.20
CA ILE A 211 -12.54 5.27 -12.76
C ILE A 211 -12.79 4.05 -13.62
N GLU A 212 -12.72 4.15 -14.94
CA GLU A 212 -12.95 3.01 -15.85
C GLU A 212 -12.09 1.79 -15.50
N ILE A 213 -10.81 2.00 -15.17
CA ILE A 213 -9.86 0.91 -14.89
C ILE A 213 -9.81 0.47 -13.42
N LEU A 214 -10.56 1.10 -12.48
CA LEU A 214 -10.60 0.69 -11.07
C LEU A 214 -11.15 -0.74 -10.92
N PRO A 215 -10.30 -1.77 -10.71
CA PRO A 215 -10.74 -3.15 -10.85
C PRO A 215 -11.36 -3.72 -9.56
N GLY A 216 -11.03 -3.14 -8.39
CA GLY A 216 -11.39 -3.70 -7.07
C GLY A 216 -12.89 -3.76 -6.76
N TYR A 217 -13.71 -2.94 -7.41
CA TYR A 217 -15.16 -2.85 -7.13
C TYR A 217 -16.02 -3.59 -8.16
N GLN A 218 -15.43 -4.35 -9.07
CA GLN A 218 -16.19 -5.10 -10.06
C GLN A 218 -16.70 -6.40 -9.45
N ASN A 219 -17.98 -6.73 -9.69
CA ASN A 219 -18.62 -7.96 -9.27
C ASN A 219 -18.33 -8.31 -7.81
N TYR A 220 -18.38 -7.30 -6.92
CA TYR A 220 -18.05 -7.49 -5.53
C TYR A 220 -18.91 -8.60 -4.92
N ARG A 221 -18.25 -9.56 -4.29
CA ARG A 221 -18.89 -10.61 -3.50
C ARG A 221 -18.09 -10.79 -2.22
N TRP A 222 -18.78 -10.73 -1.09
CA TRP A 222 -18.16 -11.03 0.20
C TRP A 222 -17.48 -12.40 0.19
N SER A 223 -16.30 -12.50 0.81
CA SER A 223 -15.56 -13.76 0.95
C SER A 223 -15.41 -14.15 2.42
N ASP A 224 -16.17 -15.16 2.84
CA ASP A 224 -16.05 -15.75 4.18
C ASP A 224 -14.66 -16.37 4.42
N GLU A 225 -14.01 -16.87 3.36
CA GLU A 225 -12.65 -17.37 3.43
C GLU A 225 -11.67 -16.26 3.84
N PHE A 226 -11.76 -15.13 3.14
CA PHE A 226 -10.95 -13.95 3.40
C PHE A 226 -11.22 -13.39 4.79
N TRP A 227 -12.48 -13.33 5.20
CA TRP A 227 -12.85 -12.95 6.55
C TRP A 227 -12.24 -13.86 7.62
N ARG A 228 -12.35 -15.20 7.46
CA ARG A 228 -11.73 -16.16 8.39
C ARG A 228 -10.22 -16.00 8.46
N LEU A 229 -9.56 -15.79 7.32
CA LEU A 229 -8.11 -15.58 7.26
C LEU A 229 -7.68 -14.31 8.01
N PHE A 230 -8.41 -13.22 7.81
CA PHE A 230 -8.19 -11.97 8.54
C PHE A 230 -8.38 -12.16 10.04
N ARG A 231 -9.50 -12.76 10.47
CA ARG A 231 -9.78 -13.06 11.88
C ARG A 231 -8.67 -13.91 12.52
N ALA A 232 -8.27 -15.00 11.88
CA ALA A 232 -7.21 -15.86 12.38
C ALA A 232 -5.88 -15.10 12.56
N THR A 233 -5.58 -14.17 11.65
CA THR A 233 -4.40 -13.31 11.71
C THR A 233 -4.46 -12.33 12.89
N ILE A 234 -5.62 -11.70 13.12
CA ILE A 234 -5.85 -10.83 14.28
C ILE A 234 -5.72 -11.61 15.59
N ASP A 235 -6.36 -12.78 15.69
CA ASP A 235 -6.32 -13.61 16.89
C ASP A 235 -4.88 -14.08 17.18
N GLN A 236 -4.08 -14.34 16.14
CA GLN A 236 -2.66 -14.66 16.30
C GLN A 236 -1.84 -13.48 16.82
N ALA A 237 -2.08 -12.26 16.33
CA ALA A 237 -1.43 -11.06 16.84
C ALA A 237 -1.74 -10.86 18.33
N GLN A 238 -3.00 -11.06 18.74
CA GLN A 238 -3.44 -10.98 20.13
C GLN A 238 -2.73 -12.01 21.02
N ARG A 239 -2.66 -13.28 20.59
CA ARG A 239 -1.92 -14.34 21.33
C ARG A 239 -0.44 -14.00 21.51
N ARG A 240 0.15 -13.30 20.53
CA ARG A 240 1.55 -12.86 20.55
C ARG A 240 1.75 -11.50 21.23
N ARG A 241 0.69 -10.89 21.77
CA ARG A 241 0.71 -9.55 22.39
C ARG A 241 1.24 -8.46 21.44
N VAL A 242 1.01 -8.63 20.14
CA VAL A 242 1.30 -7.61 19.12
C VAL A 242 0.08 -6.70 19.02
N GLN A 243 0.29 -5.39 19.19
CA GLN A 243 -0.78 -4.40 19.08
C GLN A 243 -1.27 -4.30 17.63
N MET A 244 -2.56 -4.53 17.40
CA MET A 244 -3.20 -4.30 16.10
C MET A 244 -3.87 -2.92 16.09
N ILE A 245 -3.48 -2.07 15.14
CA ILE A 245 -4.16 -0.80 14.85
C ILE A 245 -4.77 -0.91 13.46
N LEU A 246 -6.09 -1.05 13.42
CA LEU A 246 -6.84 -1.20 12.17
C LEU A 246 -7.35 0.15 11.71
N PHE A 247 -7.24 0.44 10.41
CA PHE A 247 -7.84 1.63 9.84
C PHE A 247 -8.37 1.39 8.43
N VAL A 248 -9.41 2.12 8.05
CA VAL A 248 -9.86 2.24 6.66
C VAL A 248 -9.24 3.52 6.08
N PRO A 249 -8.44 3.44 5.01
CA PRO A 249 -7.75 4.60 4.48
C PRO A 249 -8.73 5.64 3.89
N PRO A 250 -8.31 6.91 3.74
CA PRO A 250 -9.11 7.91 3.05
C PRO A 250 -9.48 7.48 1.63
N MET A 251 -10.73 7.74 1.26
CA MET A 251 -11.28 7.47 -0.07
C MET A 251 -11.76 8.78 -0.68
N SER A 252 -11.44 9.05 -1.95
CA SER A 252 -11.95 10.26 -2.60
C SER A 252 -13.45 10.13 -2.85
N GLU A 253 -14.16 11.26 -2.98
CA GLU A 253 -15.61 11.21 -3.28
C GLU A 253 -15.88 10.55 -4.63
N TYR A 254 -14.96 10.65 -5.61
CA TYR A 254 -15.07 9.91 -6.87
C TYR A 254 -15.15 8.41 -6.65
N GLU A 255 -14.36 7.90 -5.72
CA GLU A 255 -14.34 6.47 -5.41
C GLU A 255 -15.58 6.03 -4.62
N LEU A 256 -16.02 6.83 -3.66
CA LEU A 256 -17.26 6.59 -2.94
C LEU A 256 -18.47 6.57 -3.89
N GLU A 257 -18.50 7.47 -4.87
CA GLU A 257 -19.51 7.48 -5.92
C GLU A 257 -19.44 6.24 -6.82
N VAL A 258 -18.25 5.65 -7.01
CA VAL A 258 -18.13 4.35 -7.71
C VAL A 258 -18.79 3.23 -6.93
N ILE A 259 -18.60 3.19 -5.61
CA ILE A 259 -19.25 2.20 -4.72
C ILE A 259 -20.77 2.43 -4.70
N ARG A 260 -21.22 3.67 -4.45
CA ARG A 260 -22.63 4.03 -4.36
C ARG A 260 -23.38 3.74 -5.65
N ARG A 261 -22.90 4.27 -6.77
CA ARG A 261 -23.55 4.10 -8.08
C ARG A 261 -23.35 2.70 -8.66
N GLY A 262 -22.37 1.95 -8.17
CA GLY A 262 -22.18 0.54 -8.46
C GLY A 262 -23.15 -0.38 -7.71
N GLY A 263 -24.01 0.16 -6.83
CA GLY A 263 -24.94 -0.62 -6.01
C GLY A 263 -24.30 -1.32 -4.81
N LEU A 264 -23.06 -0.97 -4.46
CA LEU A 264 -22.25 -1.65 -3.45
C LEU A 264 -22.24 -0.95 -2.09
N TRP A 265 -23.07 0.08 -1.90
CA TRP A 265 -23.09 0.85 -0.65
C TRP A 265 -23.49 -0.02 0.56
N SER A 266 -24.54 -0.83 0.41
CA SER A 266 -24.97 -1.74 1.47
C SER A 266 -23.91 -2.80 1.82
N ASP A 267 -23.16 -3.29 0.83
CA ASP A 267 -22.04 -4.19 1.05
C ASP A 267 -20.88 -3.50 1.78
N PHE A 268 -20.62 -2.23 1.46
CA PHE A 268 -19.62 -1.41 2.13
C PHE A 268 -19.95 -1.21 3.61
N ASP A 269 -21.20 -0.91 3.93
CA ASP A 269 -21.68 -0.80 5.31
C ASP A 269 -21.62 -2.13 6.06
N SER A 270 -22.06 -3.21 5.40
CA SER A 270 -21.98 -4.57 5.94
C SER A 270 -20.52 -4.95 6.24
N TRP A 271 -19.59 -4.64 5.35
CA TRP A 271 -18.16 -4.87 5.57
C TRP A 271 -17.64 -4.14 6.82
N LYS A 272 -18.01 -2.87 7.03
CA LYS A 272 -17.63 -2.14 8.25
C LYS A 272 -18.20 -2.78 9.52
N ARG A 273 -19.44 -3.25 9.48
CA ARG A 273 -20.04 -4.04 10.59
C ARG A 273 -19.24 -5.30 10.88
N HIS A 274 -18.80 -6.03 9.86
CA HIS A 274 -17.94 -7.19 10.05
C HIS A 274 -16.60 -6.79 10.68
N LEU A 275 -15.95 -5.74 10.18
CA LEU A 275 -14.64 -5.32 10.69
C LEU A 275 -14.64 -5.03 12.20
N VAL A 276 -15.65 -4.33 12.72
CA VAL A 276 -15.70 -3.98 14.16
C VAL A 276 -15.88 -5.19 15.07
N THR A 277 -16.28 -6.35 14.52
CA THR A 277 -16.30 -7.61 15.30
C THR A 277 -14.89 -8.12 15.60
N ALA A 278 -13.88 -7.75 14.80
CA ALA A 278 -12.47 -8.08 15.02
C ALA A 278 -11.76 -7.13 16.01
N GLY A 279 -12.31 -5.93 16.20
CA GLY A 279 -11.79 -4.92 17.12
C GLY A 279 -12.10 -3.51 16.64
N PRO A 280 -11.74 -2.47 17.42
CA PRO A 280 -11.91 -1.08 17.02
C PRO A 280 -11.17 -0.75 15.71
N VAL A 281 -11.80 0.07 14.87
CA VAL A 281 -11.25 0.51 13.57
C VAL A 281 -11.30 2.02 13.46
N TRP A 282 -10.20 2.64 13.03
CA TRP A 282 -10.20 4.05 12.64
C TRP A 282 -10.67 4.19 11.19
N ASP A 283 -11.84 4.76 10.97
CA ASP A 283 -12.40 4.97 9.63
C ASP A 283 -12.14 6.39 9.15
N PHE A 284 -11.37 6.53 8.07
CA PHE A 284 -11.14 7.79 7.37
C PHE A 284 -11.92 7.88 6.04
N SER A 285 -12.74 6.87 5.74
CA SER A 285 -13.62 6.85 4.57
C SER A 285 -14.94 7.60 4.83
N GLY A 286 -15.84 7.57 3.85
CA GLY A 286 -17.17 8.16 3.94
C GLY A 286 -17.25 9.58 3.36
N TYR A 287 -18.49 10.06 3.22
CA TYR A 287 -18.80 11.36 2.62
C TYR A 287 -18.48 12.51 3.59
N ASN A 288 -17.20 12.83 3.72
CA ASN A 288 -16.71 13.85 4.64
C ASN A 288 -15.86 14.91 3.90
N ARG A 289 -15.19 15.80 4.65
CA ARG A 289 -14.30 16.81 4.06
C ARG A 289 -13.03 16.23 3.46
N VAL A 290 -12.53 15.11 4.00
CA VAL A 290 -11.35 14.41 3.49
C VAL A 290 -11.63 13.91 2.07
N ALA A 291 -12.79 13.27 1.84
CA ALA A 291 -13.18 12.76 0.53
C ALA A 291 -13.22 13.82 -0.58
N ARG A 292 -13.50 15.09 -0.23
CA ARG A 292 -13.57 16.23 -1.15
C ARG A 292 -12.27 17.00 -1.31
N ALA A 293 -11.27 16.74 -0.46
CA ALA A 293 -10.00 17.43 -0.48
C ALA A 293 -9.14 16.91 -1.65
N GLY A 294 -9.37 17.39 -2.88
CA GLY A 294 -8.64 16.94 -4.06
C GLY A 294 -7.12 17.11 -3.97
N ASP A 295 -6.64 18.05 -3.15
CA ASP A 295 -5.22 18.25 -2.86
C ASP A 295 -4.64 17.19 -1.91
N PHE A 296 -5.47 16.32 -1.31
CA PHE A 296 -5.02 15.17 -0.50
C PHE A 296 -4.71 13.93 -1.34
N TYR A 297 -5.10 13.90 -2.62
CA TYR A 297 -5.00 12.71 -3.44
C TYR A 297 -4.07 12.89 -4.64
N SER A 298 -3.25 11.87 -4.90
CA SER A 298 -2.44 11.76 -6.11
C SER A 298 -3.31 11.44 -7.33
N ASP A 299 -4.35 10.66 -7.11
CA ASP A 299 -5.28 10.14 -8.12
C ASP A 299 -6.62 9.76 -7.46
N VAL A 300 -7.53 9.08 -8.16
CA VAL A 300 -8.86 8.74 -7.60
C VAL A 300 -8.79 7.87 -6.33
N MET A 301 -7.78 7.00 -6.19
CA MET A 301 -7.69 6.03 -5.07
C MET A 301 -6.64 6.38 -4.01
N HIS A 302 -5.53 7.00 -4.41
CA HIS A 302 -4.33 7.10 -3.58
C HIS A 302 -4.21 8.48 -2.96
N HIS A 303 -4.19 8.53 -1.63
CA HIS A 303 -3.81 9.73 -0.90
C HIS A 303 -2.30 10.00 -1.03
N LYS A 304 -1.92 11.27 -0.95
CA LYS A 304 -0.53 11.72 -1.06
C LYS A 304 0.28 11.31 0.18
N PRO A 305 1.61 11.15 0.05
CA PRO A 305 2.49 10.87 1.19
C PRO A 305 2.25 11.75 2.43
N PRO A 306 2.19 13.09 2.36
CA PRO A 306 1.97 13.92 3.57
C PRO A 306 0.66 13.60 4.31
N VAL A 307 -0.38 13.15 3.61
CA VAL A 307 -1.64 12.71 4.22
C VAL A 307 -1.41 11.41 5.00
N GLY A 308 -0.78 10.40 4.39
CA GLY A 308 -0.53 9.13 5.07
C GLY A 308 0.53 9.22 6.17
N GLN A 309 1.48 10.14 6.06
CA GLN A 309 2.41 10.48 7.15
C GLN A 309 1.67 11.11 8.34
N THR A 310 0.69 11.98 8.07
CA THR A 310 -0.18 12.56 9.12
C THR A 310 -1.05 11.48 9.76
N LEU A 311 -1.66 10.59 8.96
CA LEU A 311 -2.41 9.43 9.45
C LEU A 311 -1.56 8.53 10.34
N LEU A 312 -0.33 8.20 9.93
CA LEU A 312 0.55 7.36 10.73
C LEU A 312 0.86 8.00 12.09
N ARG A 313 1.11 9.32 12.14
CA ARG A 313 1.31 10.02 13.41
C ARG A 313 0.06 9.96 14.29
N ASP A 314 -1.11 10.17 13.71
CA ASP A 314 -2.40 10.10 14.42
C ASP A 314 -2.65 8.72 15.02
N LEU A 315 -2.53 7.67 14.19
CA LEU A 315 -2.70 6.27 14.59
C LEU A 315 -1.70 5.84 15.68
N LEU A 316 -0.54 6.50 15.75
CA LEU A 316 0.48 6.25 16.76
C LEU A 316 0.38 7.18 17.98
N GLY A 317 -0.64 8.04 18.05
CA GLY A 317 -0.84 8.97 19.18
C GLY A 317 0.23 10.06 19.27
N MET A 318 0.82 10.45 18.13
CA MET A 318 1.87 11.47 18.07
C MET A 318 1.30 12.85 17.74
N PRO A 319 2.00 13.94 18.11
CA PRO A 319 1.59 15.30 17.74
C PRO A 319 1.40 15.47 16.23
N LEU A 320 0.26 16.02 15.82
CA LEU A 320 -0.07 16.21 14.41
C LEU A 320 0.58 17.49 13.85
N PRO A 321 0.86 17.56 12.53
CA PRO A 321 1.30 18.79 11.89
C PRO A 321 0.21 19.87 11.97
N SER A 322 0.63 21.13 12.20
CA SER A 322 -0.27 22.29 12.31
C SER A 322 -0.49 23.03 10.99
N CYS A 323 0.19 22.62 9.92
CA CYS A 323 0.13 23.31 8.62
C CYS A 323 -1.12 22.96 7.80
N ASP A 324 -1.57 23.96 7.05
CA ASP A 324 -2.50 23.84 5.92
C ASP A 324 -3.78 23.04 6.18
N GLY A 325 -4.22 22.98 7.45
CA GLY A 325 -5.46 22.32 7.84
C GLY A 325 -5.50 20.80 7.59
N ILE A 326 -4.38 20.14 7.25
CA ILE A 326 -4.37 18.70 6.96
C ILE A 326 -4.86 17.91 8.17
N ALA A 327 -4.22 18.12 9.32
CA ALA A 327 -4.57 17.45 10.56
C ALA A 327 -6.00 17.77 11.00
N GLN A 328 -6.44 19.02 10.84
CA GLN A 328 -7.80 19.44 11.17
C GLN A 328 -8.83 18.74 10.29
N THR A 329 -8.56 18.63 8.99
CA THR A 329 -9.45 17.98 8.01
C THR A 329 -9.50 16.47 8.25
N LEU A 330 -8.36 15.81 8.49
CA LEU A 330 -8.30 14.39 8.85
C LEU A 330 -9.01 14.11 10.18
N ASN A 331 -8.77 14.93 11.21
CA ASN A 331 -9.43 14.77 12.51
C ASN A 331 -10.94 15.01 12.43
N ALA A 332 -11.41 15.90 11.56
CA ALA A 332 -12.83 16.14 11.34
C ALA A 332 -13.51 15.03 10.52
N GLY A 333 -12.75 14.29 9.71
CA GLY A 333 -13.26 13.20 8.88
C GLY A 333 -13.09 11.80 9.48
N ARG A 334 -12.33 11.65 10.57
CA ARG A 334 -12.11 10.35 11.20
C ARG A 334 -13.25 9.98 12.13
N VAL A 335 -13.62 8.70 12.11
CA VAL A 335 -14.55 8.10 13.06
C VAL A 335 -13.90 6.88 13.67
N ARG A 336 -14.00 6.72 14.99
CA ARG A 336 -13.60 5.48 15.65
C ARG A 336 -14.79 4.53 15.66
N LEU A 337 -14.73 3.48 14.86
CA LEU A 337 -15.77 2.47 14.76
C LEU A 337 -15.56 1.37 15.79
N GLU A 338 -16.62 1.07 16.53
CA GLU A 338 -16.70 0.04 17.56
C GLU A 338 -18.07 -0.65 17.46
N GLN A 339 -18.22 -1.86 18.02
CA GLN A 339 -19.50 -2.57 18.00
C GLN A 339 -20.65 -1.75 18.61
N SER A 340 -20.35 -0.92 19.61
CA SER A 340 -21.33 -0.09 20.31
C SER A 340 -21.81 1.14 19.53
N ASN A 341 -21.09 1.56 18.48
CA ASN A 341 -21.42 2.79 17.75
C ASN A 341 -21.55 2.62 16.23
N ILE A 342 -21.27 1.43 15.69
CA ILE A 342 -21.18 1.19 14.25
C ILE A 342 -22.47 1.58 13.50
N ASP A 343 -23.64 1.24 14.03
CA ASP A 343 -24.90 1.56 13.35
C ASP A 343 -25.21 3.07 13.35
N ASN A 344 -24.85 3.79 14.42
CA ASN A 344 -24.96 5.24 14.45
C ASN A 344 -23.98 5.89 13.47
N ALA A 345 -22.74 5.41 13.42
CA ALA A 345 -21.71 5.91 12.50
C ALA A 345 -22.10 5.67 11.03
N ILE A 346 -22.67 4.50 10.71
CA ILE A 346 -23.21 4.21 9.37
C ILE A 346 -24.37 5.13 9.05
N ALA A 347 -25.34 5.32 9.96
CA ALA A 347 -26.46 6.21 9.73
C ALA A 347 -26.03 7.68 9.50
N GLU A 348 -24.98 8.14 10.17
CA GLU A 348 -24.37 9.45 9.93
C GLU A 348 -23.69 9.52 8.56
N GLN A 349 -22.97 8.47 8.14
CA GLN A 349 -22.38 8.40 6.81
C GLN A 349 -23.45 8.36 5.70
N ASP A 350 -24.54 7.64 5.91
CA ASP A 350 -25.69 7.59 5.00
C ASP A 350 -26.34 8.97 4.86
N ARG A 351 -26.51 9.68 5.96
CA ARG A 351 -27.03 11.05 5.93
C ARG A 351 -26.09 11.98 5.16
N ALA A 352 -24.79 11.93 5.47
CA ALA A 352 -23.80 12.75 4.78
C ALA A 352 -23.70 12.41 3.28
N MET A 353 -23.85 11.13 2.93
CA MET A 353 -24.00 10.68 1.56
C MET A 353 -25.23 11.30 0.92
N MET A 354 -26.42 11.17 1.50
CA MET A 354 -27.66 11.72 0.92
C MET A 354 -27.61 13.25 0.76
N GLU A 355 -26.98 13.96 1.70
CA GLU A 355 -26.81 15.42 1.64
C GLU A 355 -25.81 15.87 0.57
N THR A 356 -24.75 15.10 0.35
CA THR A 356 -23.65 15.47 -0.56
C THR A 356 -23.83 14.90 -1.97
N ALA A 357 -24.39 13.70 -2.08
CA ALA A 357 -24.57 12.95 -3.32
C ALA A 357 -25.76 13.50 -4.11
N SER A 358 -25.57 14.65 -4.74
CA SER A 358 -26.41 15.10 -5.84
C SER A 358 -25.96 14.42 -7.14
N ASP A 359 -26.90 13.92 -7.94
CA ASP A 359 -26.61 13.45 -9.31
C ASP A 359 -26.01 14.55 -10.21
N GLN A 360 -26.09 15.81 -9.78
CA GLN A 360 -25.48 16.96 -10.45
C GLN A 360 -24.08 17.31 -9.93
N SER A 361 -23.55 16.61 -8.92
CA SER A 361 -22.19 16.86 -8.45
C SER A 361 -21.16 16.44 -9.51
N ARG A 362 -20.01 17.12 -9.54
CA ARG A 362 -18.89 16.72 -10.43
C ARG A 362 -18.48 15.26 -10.17
N TYR A 363 -18.47 14.84 -8.90
CA TYR A 363 -18.08 13.50 -8.50
C TYR A 363 -19.04 12.44 -9.04
N SER A 364 -20.34 12.60 -8.81
CA SER A 364 -21.38 11.66 -9.26
C SER A 364 -21.41 11.57 -10.79
N ARG A 365 -21.35 12.70 -11.50
CA ARG A 365 -21.33 12.71 -12.98
C ARG A 365 -20.11 11.99 -13.56
N LEU A 366 -18.90 12.28 -13.08
CA LEU A 366 -17.70 11.64 -13.63
C LEU A 366 -17.64 10.15 -13.26
N ALA A 367 -18.10 9.76 -12.07
CA ALA A 367 -18.27 8.36 -11.70
C ALA A 367 -19.27 7.65 -12.61
N ALA A 368 -20.40 8.29 -12.94
CA ALA A 368 -21.39 7.77 -13.87
C ALA A 368 -20.80 7.46 -15.25
N ILE A 369 -20.06 8.41 -15.80
CA ILE A 369 -19.42 8.27 -17.11
C ILE A 369 -18.40 7.14 -17.08
N GLY A 370 -17.54 7.08 -16.04
CA GLY A 370 -16.52 6.04 -15.91
C GLY A 370 -17.10 4.64 -15.73
N ILE A 371 -18.15 4.48 -14.92
CA ILE A 371 -18.87 3.20 -14.75
C ILE A 371 -19.47 2.76 -16.08
N LYS A 372 -20.17 3.66 -16.78
CA LYS A 372 -20.78 3.35 -18.07
C LYS A 372 -19.73 2.94 -19.12
N ALA A 373 -18.64 3.72 -19.25
CA ALA A 373 -17.57 3.41 -20.19
C ALA A 373 -16.98 2.01 -19.96
N ARG A 374 -16.78 1.64 -18.68
CA ARG A 374 -16.33 0.30 -18.31
C ARG A 374 -17.32 -0.78 -18.72
N GLN A 375 -18.62 -0.59 -18.44
CA GLN A 375 -19.67 -1.54 -18.82
C GLN A 375 -19.73 -1.74 -20.33
N ASP A 376 -19.66 -0.65 -21.10
CA ASP A 376 -19.63 -0.68 -22.56
C ASP A 376 -18.41 -1.47 -23.08
N ARG A 377 -17.22 -1.26 -22.49
CA ARG A 377 -16.00 -2.02 -22.81
C ARG A 377 -16.14 -3.50 -22.50
N ALA A 378 -16.68 -3.85 -21.33
CA ALA A 378 -16.91 -5.25 -20.95
C ALA A 378 -17.88 -5.94 -21.93
N ALA A 379 -18.96 -5.26 -22.33
CA ALA A 379 -19.90 -5.76 -23.32
C ALA A 379 -19.26 -5.94 -24.70
N ALA A 380 -18.39 -5.02 -25.13
CA ALA A 380 -17.66 -5.12 -26.39
C ALA A 380 -16.69 -6.32 -26.40
N ASN A 381 -15.94 -6.54 -25.32
CA ASN A 381 -15.02 -7.67 -25.19
C ASN A 381 -15.76 -9.02 -25.22
N LEU A 382 -16.94 -9.10 -24.60
CA LEU A 382 -17.79 -10.29 -24.68
C LEU A 382 -18.23 -10.57 -26.11
N ARG A 383 -18.70 -9.56 -26.85
CA ARG A 383 -19.11 -9.71 -28.26
C ARG A 383 -17.98 -10.12 -29.19
N ALA A 384 -16.75 -9.69 -28.94
CA ALA A 384 -15.58 -10.06 -29.75
C ALA A 384 -15.10 -11.50 -29.48
N SER A 385 -15.61 -12.16 -28.44
CA SER A 385 -15.23 -13.53 -28.06
C SER A 385 -16.19 -14.60 -28.61
N PHE A 386 -17.25 -14.18 -29.31
CA PHE A 386 -18.21 -15.01 -30.05
C PHE A 386 -18.08 -14.71 -31.55
#